data_AF-A0A526ZGN7-F1
#
_entry.id   AF-A0A526ZGN7-F1
#
_cell.length_a   1.000
_cell.length_b   1.000
_cell.length_c   1.000
_cell.angle_alpha   90.00
_cell.angle_beta   90.00
_cell.angle_gamma   90.00
#
_symmetry.space_group_name_H-M   'P 1'
#
loop_
_entity.id
_entity.type
_entity.pdbx_description
1 polymer ?
#
loop_
_entity_poly.entity_id
_entity_poly.type
_entity_poly.pdbx_seq_one_letter_code
_entity_poly.pdbx_strand_id
1 'polypeptide(L)'
;DAAMAETGSVTASFQRFGIGDYLRQSTVLSARHADAADLADLNLQPGAIVLVTIAVNVTPDGQPIQFAETRFPAERVELKISAL
;
A
#
# COMPACT_ATOMS: atom_id res chain seq x y z
N ASP A 1 -10.29 2.10 -10.50
CA ASP A 1 -9.81 2.92 -11.64
C ASP A 1 -9.49 1.96 -12.79
N ALA A 2 -9.95 2.26 -14.00
CA ALA A 2 -9.72 1.43 -15.19
C ALA A 2 -8.23 1.23 -15.48
N ALA A 3 -7.39 2.27 -15.29
CA ALA A 3 -5.96 2.15 -15.51
C ALA A 3 -5.30 1.14 -14.55
N MET A 4 -5.69 1.16 -13.27
CA MET A 4 -5.20 0.19 -12.27
C MET A 4 -5.69 -1.23 -12.58
N ALA A 5 -6.96 -1.38 -12.94
CA ALA A 5 -7.55 -2.67 -13.26
C ALA A 5 -6.89 -3.32 -14.49
N GLU A 6 -6.53 -2.52 -15.50
CA GLU A 6 -5.90 -3.01 -16.72
C GLU A 6 -4.39 -3.27 -16.55
N THR A 7 -3.69 -2.46 -15.76
CA THR A 7 -2.23 -2.56 -15.65
C THR A 7 -1.75 -3.39 -14.46
N GLY A 8 -2.56 -3.50 -13.40
CA GLY A 8 -2.14 -4.12 -12.13
C GLY A 8 -0.95 -3.42 -11.45
N SER A 9 -0.58 -2.21 -11.90
CA SER A 9 0.63 -1.52 -11.49
C SER A 9 0.36 -0.04 -11.27
N VAL A 10 0.68 0.44 -10.06
CA VAL A 10 0.61 1.86 -9.71
C VAL A 10 1.45 2.70 -10.67
N THR A 11 2.69 2.29 -10.92
CA THR A 11 3.61 3.01 -11.80
C THR A 11 3.09 3.09 -13.23
N ALA A 12 2.63 1.96 -13.80
CA ALA A 12 2.10 1.95 -15.16
C ALA A 12 0.77 2.73 -15.27
N SER A 13 -0.05 2.71 -14.22
CA SER A 13 -1.28 3.52 -14.16
C SER A 13 -0.97 5.01 -14.20
N PHE A 14 -0.01 5.47 -13.39
CA PHE A 14 0.40 6.87 -13.35
C PHE A 14 0.97 7.39 -14.67
N GLN A 15 1.73 6.55 -15.39
CA GLN A 15 2.22 6.90 -16.72
C GLN A 15 1.09 7.23 -17.70
N ARG A 16 -0.06 6.54 -17.61
CA ARG A 16 -1.23 6.83 -18.47
C ARG A 16 -1.88 8.19 -18.19
N PHE A 17 -1.62 8.77 -17.02
CA PHE A 17 -2.08 10.10 -16.63
C PHE A 17 -1.00 11.18 -16.75
N GLY A 18 0.11 10.88 -17.43
CA GLY A 18 1.21 11.84 -17.65
C GLY A 18 2.14 12.03 -16.45
N ILE A 19 2.01 11.20 -15.41
CA ILE A 19 2.92 11.20 -14.26
C ILE A 19 4.07 10.23 -14.58
N GLY A 20 5.18 10.80 -15.07
CA GLY A 20 6.32 10.02 -15.54
C GLY A 20 7.18 9.44 -14.41
N ASP A 21 7.20 10.08 -13.24
CA ASP A 21 7.97 9.64 -12.08
C ASP A 21 7.31 10.07 -10.76
N TYR A 22 7.60 9.36 -9.68
CA TYR A 22 7.17 9.70 -8.33
C TYR A 22 8.12 9.14 -7.27
N LEU A 23 8.18 9.82 -6.14
CA LEU A 23 8.96 9.42 -4.98
C LEU A 23 8.02 8.94 -3.86
N ARG A 24 8.45 7.93 -3.11
CA ARG A 24 7.82 7.56 -1.84
C ARG A 24 8.26 8.56 -0.79
N GLN A 25 7.40 9.51 -0.45
CA GLN A 25 7.71 10.51 0.57
C GLN A 25 7.75 9.90 1.96
N SER A 26 6.79 9.03 2.27
CA SER A 26 6.71 8.37 3.57
C SER A 26 6.06 7.00 3.47
N THR A 27 6.40 6.15 4.44
CA THR A 27 5.67 4.92 4.73
C THR A 27 5.62 4.77 6.25
N VAL A 28 4.41 4.66 6.80
CA VAL A 28 4.19 4.37 8.22
C VAL A 28 3.71 2.93 8.31
N LEU A 29 4.46 2.10 9.03
CA LEU A 29 4.11 0.71 9.32
C LEU A 29 3.59 0.60 10.75
N SER A 30 2.43 -0.02 10.92
CA SER A 30 1.85 -0.35 12.22
C SER A 30 1.28 -1.77 12.21
N ALA A 31 0.89 -2.25 13.38
CA ALA A 31 0.18 -3.52 13.54
C ALA A 31 -1.10 -3.29 14.36
N ARG A 32 -2.20 -3.94 13.96
CA ARG A 32 -3.47 -3.91 14.69
C ARG A 32 -4.19 -5.25 14.58
N HIS A 33 -5.16 -5.50 15.45
CA HIS A 33 -6.10 -6.60 15.25
C HIS A 33 -6.87 -6.41 13.92
N ALA A 34 -7.08 -7.52 13.23
CA ALA A 34 -7.92 -7.58 12.04
C ALA A 34 -9.36 -7.19 12.40
N ASP A 35 -9.96 -6.32 11.58
CA ASP A 35 -11.39 -6.03 11.66
C ASP A 35 -12.18 -7.02 10.80
N ALA A 36 -13.51 -6.92 10.80
CA ALA A 36 -14.36 -7.87 10.06
C ALA A 36 -14.09 -7.87 8.55
N ALA A 37 -13.71 -6.73 7.96
CA ALA A 37 -13.37 -6.66 6.55
C ALA A 37 -12.01 -7.34 6.29
N ASP A 38 -11.02 -7.09 7.15
CA ASP A 38 -9.73 -7.78 7.05
C ASP A 38 -9.88 -9.30 7.16
N LEU A 39 -10.75 -9.79 8.06
CA LEU A 39 -11.03 -11.21 8.20
C LEU A 39 -11.61 -11.82 6.93
N ALA A 40 -12.57 -11.15 6.31
CA ALA A 40 -13.21 -11.61 5.08
C ALA A 40 -12.26 -11.53 3.87
N ASP A 41 -11.67 -10.35 3.64
CA ASP A 41 -10.87 -10.07 2.44
C ASP A 41 -9.56 -10.85 2.42
N LEU A 42 -8.94 -11.06 3.60
CA LEU A 42 -7.67 -11.76 3.72
C LEU A 42 -7.85 -13.23 4.14
N ASN A 43 -9.08 -13.70 4.36
CA ASN A 43 -9.40 -15.04 4.86
C ASN A 43 -8.63 -15.38 6.15
N LEU A 44 -8.83 -14.56 7.18
CA LEU A 44 -8.15 -14.67 8.47
C LEU A 44 -9.09 -15.21 9.56
N GLN A 45 -8.49 -15.79 10.59
CA GLN A 45 -9.22 -16.22 11.79
C GLN A 45 -9.44 -15.04 12.76
N PRO A 46 -10.52 -15.04 13.55
CA PRO A 46 -10.74 -14.05 14.59
C PRO A 46 -9.52 -13.93 15.53
N GLY A 47 -9.17 -12.69 15.88
CA GLY A 47 -8.00 -12.39 16.71
C GLY A 47 -6.69 -12.23 15.94
N ALA A 48 -6.66 -12.50 14.63
CA ALA A 48 -5.50 -12.28 13.79
C ALA A 48 -4.98 -10.83 13.87
N ILE A 49 -3.66 -10.67 13.64
CA ILE A 49 -3.00 -9.37 13.50
C ILE A 49 -2.78 -9.08 12.02
N VAL A 50 -3.03 -7.85 11.61
CA VAL A 50 -2.65 -7.31 10.31
C VAL A 50 -1.57 -6.26 10.48
N LEU A 51 -0.57 -6.32 9.60
CA LEU A 51 0.36 -5.22 9.38
C LEU A 51 -0.31 -4.21 8.45
N VAL A 52 -0.32 -2.94 8.83
CA VAL A 52 -0.90 -1.86 8.03
C VAL A 52 0.20 -0.91 7.62
N THR A 53 0.29 -0.65 6.33
CA THR A 53 1.20 0.36 5.77
C THR A 53 0.39 1.51 5.21
N ILE A 54 0.73 2.73 5.60
CA ILE A 54 0.22 3.96 5.00
C ILE A 54 1.37 4.59 4.23
N ALA A 55 1.21 4.71 2.92
CA ALA A 55 2.21 5.30 2.03
C ALA A 55 1.68 6.57 1.38
N VAL A 56 2.54 7.59 1.30
CA VAL A 56 2.31 8.80 0.51
C VAL A 56 3.36 8.87 -0.58
N ASN A 57 2.89 8.98 -1.83
CA ASN A 57 3.75 9.23 -2.98
C ASN A 57 3.54 10.65 -3.49
N VAL A 58 4.65 11.29 -3.88
CA VAL A 58 4.72 12.65 -4.42
C VAL A 58 5.37 12.65 -5.79
N THR A 59 5.06 13.64 -6.62
CA THR A 59 5.88 13.97 -7.79
C THR A 59 7.29 14.43 -7.36
N PRO A 60 8.26 14.50 -8.29
CA PRO A 60 9.61 15.00 -7.99
C PRO A 60 9.66 16.43 -7.43
N ASP A 61 8.67 17.28 -7.76
CA ASP A 61 8.50 18.63 -7.20
C ASP A 61 7.73 18.66 -5.87
N GLY A 62 7.39 17.49 -5.32
CA GLY A 62 6.83 17.35 -3.97
C GLY A 62 5.30 17.42 -3.88
N GLN A 63 4.59 17.46 -5.01
CA GLN A 63 3.12 17.46 -5.00
C GLN A 63 2.59 16.06 -4.64
N PRO A 64 1.75 15.90 -3.61
CA PRO A 64 1.13 14.61 -3.28
C PRO A 64 0.21 14.13 -4.41
N ILE A 65 0.41 12.88 -4.82
CA ILE A 65 -0.36 12.24 -5.91
C ILE A 65 -1.02 10.93 -5.49
N GLN A 66 -0.58 10.32 -4.40
CA GLN A 66 -1.15 9.07 -3.92
C GLN A 66 -1.15 8.98 -2.41
N PHE A 67 -2.27 8.53 -1.89
CA PHE A 67 -2.39 7.91 -0.58
C PHE A 67 -2.73 6.43 -0.78
N ALA A 68 -2.01 5.54 -0.11
CA ALA A 68 -2.29 4.11 -0.15
C ALA A 68 -2.25 3.52 1.27
N GLU A 69 -3.31 2.80 1.63
CA GLU A 69 -3.33 1.95 2.81
C GLU A 69 -3.31 0.49 2.32
N THR A 70 -2.28 -0.27 2.70
CA THR A 70 -2.17 -1.69 2.38
C THR A 70 -2.13 -2.50 3.66
N ARG A 71 -2.88 -3.62 3.68
CA ARG A 71 -2.99 -4.51 4.83
C ARG A 71 -2.44 -5.87 4.48
N PHE A 72 -1.59 -6.39 5.35
CA PHE A 72 -0.94 -7.68 5.18
C PHE A 72 -1.30 -8.59 6.36
N PRO A 73 -1.63 -9.86 6.11
CA PRO A 73 -1.81 -10.85 7.18
C PRO A 73 -0.45 -11.12 7.85
N ALA A 74 -0.29 -10.73 9.12
CA ALA A 74 1.00 -10.77 9.81
C ALA A 74 1.56 -12.19 9.98
N GLU A 75 0.70 -13.21 9.98
CA GLU A 75 1.07 -14.62 10.04
C GLU A 75 1.71 -15.17 8.75
N ARG A 76 1.51 -14.49 7.62
CA ARG A 76 1.89 -14.99 6.28
C ARG A 76 2.89 -14.09 5.55
N VAL A 77 3.11 -12.87 6.03
CA VAL A 77 3.93 -11.86 5.34
C VAL A 77 5.01 -11.33 6.28
N GLU A 78 6.24 -11.35 5.78
CA GLU A 78 7.38 -10.64 6.38
C GLU A 78 7.69 -9.39 5.57
N LEU A 79 7.87 -8.25 6.24
CA LEU A 79 8.35 -7.01 5.63
C LEU A 79 9.76 -6.71 6.12
N LYS A 80 10.74 -6.80 5.21
CA LYS A 80 12.12 -6.41 5.51
C LYS A 80 12.30 -4.91 5.28
N ILE A 81 12.67 -4.19 6.33
CA ILE A 81 13.05 -2.78 6.27
C ILE A 81 14.55 -2.68 6.54
N SER A 82 15.27 -1.99 5.67
CA SER A 82 16.68 -1.68 5.86
C SER A 82 16.90 -0.18 5.66
N ALA A 83 17.59 0.43 6.61
CA ALA A 83 18.25 1.71 6.37
C ALA A 83 19.56 1.44 5.62
N LEU A 84 19.95 2.38 4.75
CA LEU A 84 21.30 2.42 4.16
C LEU A 84 22.32 2.87 5.21
#